data_AF-A0A960D826-F1
#
_entry.id   AF-A0A960D826-F1
#
_cell.length_a   1.000
_cell.length_b   1.000
_cell.length_c   1.000
_cell.angle_alpha   90.00
_cell.angle_beta   90.00
_cell.angle_gamma   90.00
#
_symmetry.space_group_name_H-M   'P 1'
#
loop_
_entity.id
_entity.type
_entity.pdbx_description
1 polymer ?
#
loop_
_entity_poly.entity_id
_entity_poly.type
_entity_poly.pdbx_seq_one_letter_code
_entity_poly.pdbx_strand_id
1 'polypeptide(L)'
;MAIRVAQIGTGNVGAHALTALITNPDFELTAVWVSSDAKAGKDAAELVGHGEPTGIVATTDLDEVLATKPQCVVYNAMADNRLMEALEDYRRILAAGVNIVGSGPVFLQWPWQVIPDEMIKPLEDAAREGNSSIYVNGIDPGFANDLLPLALAGTCQRIEQLRCMEIVNYATYDSATVMFDVMGFGKPMDEIPMLLQPGVLSIGWGSVVRQLAAGLGLELDGLEEM
;
A
#
# COMPACT_ATOMS: atom_id res chain seq x y z
N MET A 1 8.13 25.13 -0.24
CA MET A 1 8.23 24.71 -1.66
C MET A 1 7.40 23.45 -1.76
N ALA A 2 6.54 23.33 -2.78
CA ALA A 2 5.70 22.15 -2.96
C ALA A 2 6.59 20.91 -3.15
N ILE A 3 6.15 19.77 -2.63
CA ILE A 3 6.83 18.48 -2.79
C ILE A 3 6.48 17.96 -4.19
N ARG A 4 7.50 17.60 -4.98
CA ARG A 4 7.29 16.99 -6.30
C ARG A 4 6.88 15.54 -6.15
N VAL A 5 5.70 15.18 -6.63
CA VAL A 5 5.13 13.84 -6.42
C VAL A 5 4.69 13.22 -7.74
N ALA A 6 4.95 11.93 -7.91
CA ALA A 6 4.34 11.13 -8.97
C ALA A 6 3.31 10.15 -8.39
N GLN A 7 2.21 9.93 -9.11
CA GLN A 7 1.20 8.94 -8.76
C GLN A 7 1.43 7.64 -9.52
N ILE A 8 1.43 6.50 -8.82
CA ILE A 8 1.50 5.17 -9.40
C ILE A 8 0.20 4.42 -9.10
N GLY A 9 -0.55 4.08 -10.15
CA GLY A 9 -1.84 3.40 -10.03
C GLY A 9 -2.99 4.35 -9.71
N THR A 10 -4.08 4.23 -10.47
CA THR A 10 -5.27 5.10 -10.40
C THR A 10 -6.56 4.27 -10.22
N GLY A 11 -6.47 3.20 -9.43
CA GLY A 11 -7.63 2.40 -9.00
C GLY A 11 -8.37 3.06 -7.83
N ASN A 12 -9.14 2.29 -7.06
CA ASN A 12 -9.98 2.80 -5.97
C ASN A 12 -9.24 3.74 -5.00
N VAL A 13 -8.11 3.30 -4.44
CA VAL A 13 -7.29 4.14 -3.54
C VAL A 13 -6.55 5.23 -4.32
N GLY A 14 -5.94 4.86 -5.45
CA GLY A 14 -5.12 5.76 -6.25
C GLY A 14 -5.86 6.96 -6.83
N ALA A 15 -7.15 6.82 -7.13
CA ALA A 15 -7.98 7.94 -7.59
C ALA A 15 -8.14 9.00 -6.49
N HIS A 16 -8.42 8.59 -5.25
CA HIS A 16 -8.50 9.51 -4.11
C HIS A 16 -7.15 10.17 -3.81
N ALA A 17 -6.06 9.39 -3.84
CA ALA A 17 -4.71 9.93 -3.68
C ALA A 17 -4.38 10.96 -4.77
N LEU A 18 -4.67 10.65 -6.04
CA LEU A 18 -4.42 11.55 -7.16
C LEU A 18 -5.24 12.85 -7.05
N THR A 19 -6.52 12.78 -6.66
CA THR A 19 -7.32 13.99 -6.39
C THR A 19 -6.65 14.86 -5.32
N ALA A 20 -6.13 14.28 -4.24
CA ALA A 20 -5.44 15.03 -3.20
C ALA A 20 -4.13 15.67 -3.72
N LEU A 21 -3.36 14.96 -4.54
CA LEU A 21 -2.13 15.50 -5.16
C LEU A 21 -2.41 16.64 -6.13
N ILE A 22 -3.54 16.62 -6.84
CA ILE A 22 -3.95 17.69 -7.77
C ILE A 22 -4.44 18.93 -7.01
N THR A 23 -5.21 18.73 -5.93
CA THR A 23 -5.96 19.82 -5.27
C THR A 23 -5.24 20.44 -4.08
N ASN A 24 -4.16 19.84 -3.59
CA ASN A 24 -3.40 20.36 -2.46
C ASN A 24 -2.15 21.12 -2.93
N PRO A 25 -2.01 22.43 -2.63
CA PRO A 25 -0.87 23.24 -3.05
C PRO A 25 0.47 22.85 -2.42
N ASP A 26 0.48 21.99 -1.41
CA ASP A 26 1.72 21.42 -0.85
C ASP A 26 2.39 20.42 -1.80
N PHE A 27 1.71 19.99 -2.87
CA PHE A 27 2.22 19.04 -3.85
C PHE A 27 2.28 19.62 -5.27
N GLU A 28 3.30 19.21 -6.01
CA GLU A 28 3.44 19.42 -7.46
C GLU A 28 3.39 18.04 -8.13
N LEU A 29 2.29 17.72 -8.82
CA LEU A 29 2.17 16.47 -9.57
C LEU A 29 3.10 16.48 -10.79
N THR A 30 4.05 15.56 -10.86
CA THR A 30 5.04 15.50 -11.96
C THR A 30 4.74 14.44 -13.00
N ALA A 31 4.10 13.34 -12.61
CA ALA A 31 3.76 12.22 -13.50
C ALA A 31 2.63 11.37 -12.93
N VAL A 32 1.93 10.66 -13.81
CA VAL A 32 0.96 9.62 -13.44
C VAL A 32 1.25 8.35 -14.23
N TRP A 33 1.41 7.23 -13.53
CA TRP A 33 1.58 5.92 -14.12
C TRP A 33 0.32 5.08 -13.99
N VAL A 34 -0.06 4.44 -15.09
CA VAL A 34 -1.22 3.56 -15.20
C VAL A 34 -0.84 2.24 -15.86
N SER A 35 -1.62 1.20 -15.63
CA SER A 35 -1.35 -0.15 -16.16
C SER A 35 -2.21 -0.51 -17.38
N SER A 36 -3.06 0.38 -17.87
CA SER A 36 -3.97 0.10 -18.99
C SER A 36 -3.84 1.10 -20.13
N ASP A 37 -3.83 0.60 -21.36
CA ASP A 37 -3.79 1.41 -22.57
C ASP A 37 -4.99 2.38 -22.67
N ALA A 38 -6.13 2.00 -22.09
CA ALA A 38 -7.32 2.85 -22.03
C ALA A 38 -7.13 4.10 -21.15
N LYS A 39 -6.16 4.08 -20.23
CA LYS A 39 -5.83 5.22 -19.37
C LYS A 39 -4.58 5.97 -19.85
N ALA A 40 -3.67 5.30 -20.56
CA ALA A 40 -2.49 5.92 -21.13
C ALA A 40 -2.89 7.07 -22.08
N GLY A 41 -2.14 8.17 -22.05
CA GLY A 41 -2.40 9.35 -22.89
C GLY A 41 -3.50 10.28 -22.38
N LYS A 42 -4.21 9.94 -21.29
CA LYS A 42 -5.21 10.81 -20.67
C LYS A 42 -4.60 11.78 -19.66
N ASP A 43 -5.19 12.96 -19.51
CA ASP A 43 -4.79 13.90 -18.46
C ASP A 43 -5.13 13.32 -17.07
N ALA A 44 -4.26 13.55 -16.09
CA ALA A 44 -4.48 13.12 -14.71
C ALA A 44 -5.82 13.60 -14.14
N ALA A 45 -6.28 14.79 -14.51
CA ALA A 45 -7.58 15.34 -14.11
C ALA A 45 -8.74 14.52 -14.67
N GLU A 46 -8.65 14.05 -15.93
CA GLU A 46 -9.69 13.22 -16.55
C GLU A 46 -9.85 11.89 -15.79
N LEU A 47 -8.74 11.30 -15.34
CA LEU A 47 -8.74 10.01 -14.64
C LEU A 47 -9.51 10.04 -13.31
N VAL A 48 -9.68 11.22 -12.72
CA VAL A 48 -10.36 11.40 -11.43
C VAL A 48 -11.56 12.35 -11.51
N GLY A 49 -11.97 12.75 -12.72
CA GLY A 49 -13.08 13.68 -12.91
C GLY A 49 -12.85 15.08 -12.34
N HIS A 50 -11.61 15.54 -12.28
CA HIS A 50 -11.28 16.90 -11.88
C HIS A 50 -11.46 17.87 -13.07
N GLY A 51 -12.04 19.05 -12.80
CA GLY A 51 -12.55 19.93 -13.86
C GLY A 51 -11.48 20.65 -14.69
N GLU A 52 -10.34 21.00 -14.07
CA GLU A 52 -9.26 21.71 -14.75
C GLU A 52 -8.16 20.74 -15.17
N PRO A 53 -7.69 20.77 -16.45
CA PRO A 53 -6.58 19.94 -16.89
C PRO A 53 -5.31 20.23 -16.11
N THR A 54 -4.61 19.17 -15.73
CA THR A 54 -3.32 19.30 -15.04
C THR A 54 -2.16 19.53 -16.02
N GLY A 55 -2.33 19.13 -17.28
CA GLY A 55 -1.26 19.04 -18.27
C GLY A 55 -0.35 17.82 -18.08
N ILE A 56 -0.60 17.00 -17.06
CA ILE A 56 0.16 15.78 -16.77
C ILE A 56 -0.56 14.60 -17.43
N VAL A 57 0.05 14.09 -18.49
CA VAL A 57 -0.48 12.94 -19.24
C VAL A 57 -0.02 11.64 -18.61
N ALA A 58 -0.94 10.70 -18.43
CA ALA A 58 -0.64 9.39 -17.87
C ALA A 58 0.18 8.53 -18.84
N THR A 59 1.18 7.84 -18.31
CA THR A 59 2.07 6.93 -19.04
C THR A 59 1.98 5.50 -18.49
N THR A 60 2.43 4.53 -19.30
CA THR A 60 2.65 3.13 -18.88
C THR A 60 4.13 2.84 -18.63
N ASP A 61 5.01 3.83 -18.75
CA ASP A 61 6.45 3.69 -18.61
C ASP A 61 6.95 4.31 -17.29
N LEU A 62 7.55 3.47 -16.44
CA LEU A 62 8.16 3.90 -15.17
C LEU A 62 9.41 4.77 -15.40
N ASP A 63 10.16 4.57 -16.48
CA ASP A 63 11.34 5.38 -16.79
C ASP A 63 10.95 6.83 -17.14
N GLU A 64 9.83 7.02 -17.83
CA GLU A 64 9.25 8.35 -18.07
C GLU A 64 8.85 9.04 -16.76
N VAL A 65 8.27 8.30 -15.82
CA VAL A 65 7.93 8.81 -14.48
C VAL A 65 9.18 9.27 -13.74
N LEU A 66 10.22 8.44 -13.68
CA LEU A 66 11.47 8.74 -12.99
C LEU A 66 12.23 9.90 -13.64
N ALA A 67 12.14 10.06 -14.97
CA ALA A 67 12.73 11.19 -15.70
C ALA A 67 12.17 12.56 -15.25
N THR A 68 10.96 12.60 -14.68
CA THR A 68 10.37 13.82 -14.11
C THR A 68 10.97 14.24 -12.76
N LYS A 69 11.85 13.39 -12.19
CA LYS A 69 12.55 13.59 -10.92
C LYS A 69 11.59 13.95 -9.77
N PRO A 70 10.59 13.09 -9.47
CA PRO A 70 9.77 13.26 -8.28
C PRO A 70 10.62 13.10 -7.02
N GLN A 71 10.26 13.80 -5.94
CA GLN A 71 10.85 13.58 -4.62
C GLN A 71 10.20 12.40 -3.90
N CYS A 72 8.95 12.10 -4.23
CA CYS A 72 8.18 10.99 -3.70
C CYS A 72 7.27 10.40 -4.78
N VAL A 73 7.04 9.10 -4.72
CA VAL A 73 5.96 8.40 -5.41
C VAL A 73 4.87 8.08 -4.39
N VAL A 74 3.62 8.28 -4.78
CA VAL A 74 2.47 7.68 -4.10
C VAL A 74 2.09 6.40 -4.86
N TYR A 75 2.35 5.25 -4.24
CA TYR A 75 2.23 3.93 -4.85
C TYR A 75 0.93 3.23 -4.43
N ASN A 76 -0.05 3.21 -5.34
CA ASN A 76 -1.34 2.54 -5.17
C ASN A 76 -1.63 1.53 -6.29
N ALA A 77 -0.59 1.05 -6.98
CA ALA A 77 -0.74 -0.05 -7.92
C ALA A 77 -1.00 -1.36 -7.17
N MET A 78 -1.92 -2.18 -7.69
CA MET A 78 -2.23 -3.49 -7.12
C MET A 78 -0.98 -4.38 -7.16
N ALA A 79 -0.70 -5.06 -6.05
CA ALA A 79 0.43 -5.96 -5.90
C ALA A 79 0.01 -7.44 -5.83
N ASP A 80 -1.23 -7.73 -5.40
CA ASP A 80 -1.68 -9.09 -5.06
C ASP A 80 -1.56 -10.10 -6.21
N ASN A 81 -1.71 -9.66 -7.47
CA ASN A 81 -1.59 -10.50 -8.66
C ASN A 81 -0.27 -10.32 -9.44
N ARG A 82 0.64 -9.48 -8.95
CA ARG A 82 1.91 -9.12 -9.62
C ARG A 82 3.01 -8.79 -8.62
N LEU A 83 3.09 -9.60 -7.56
CA LEU A 83 3.86 -9.25 -6.37
C LEU A 83 5.33 -8.98 -6.68
N MET A 84 5.95 -9.83 -7.50
CA MET A 84 7.37 -9.70 -7.84
C MET A 84 7.62 -8.47 -8.71
N GLU A 85 6.73 -8.17 -9.65
CA GLU A 85 6.79 -6.97 -10.46
C GLU A 85 6.61 -5.72 -9.61
N ALA A 86 5.69 -5.74 -8.65
CA ALA A 86 5.49 -4.63 -7.73
C ALA A 86 6.75 -4.39 -6.87
N LEU A 87 7.34 -5.43 -6.27
CA LEU A 87 8.57 -5.30 -5.50
C LEU A 87 9.74 -4.78 -6.36
N GLU A 88 9.80 -5.17 -7.64
CA GLU A 88 10.77 -4.61 -8.58
C GLU A 88 10.51 -3.12 -8.88
N ASP A 89 9.25 -2.70 -9.01
CA ASP A 89 8.90 -1.27 -9.13
C ASP A 89 9.42 -0.49 -7.91
N TYR A 90 9.12 -0.98 -6.69
CA TYR A 90 9.63 -0.40 -5.44
C TYR A 90 11.15 -0.29 -5.45
N ARG A 91 11.86 -1.37 -5.81
CA ARG A 91 13.32 -1.40 -5.85
C ARG A 91 13.89 -0.35 -6.81
N ARG A 92 13.33 -0.25 -8.03
CA ARG A 92 13.77 0.72 -9.06
C ARG A 92 13.56 2.17 -8.61
N ILE A 93 12.41 2.46 -8.02
CA ILE A 93 12.06 3.80 -7.53
C ILE A 93 12.99 4.20 -6.37
N LEU A 94 13.20 3.31 -5.41
CA LEU A 94 14.09 3.55 -4.28
C LEU A 94 15.53 3.79 -4.73
N ALA A 95 16.07 2.94 -5.61
CA ALA A 95 17.42 3.08 -6.14
C ALA A 95 17.63 4.37 -6.95
N ALA A 96 16.57 4.91 -7.56
CA ALA A 96 16.59 6.21 -8.22
C ALA A 96 16.62 7.42 -7.24
N GLY A 97 16.61 7.16 -5.93
CA GLY A 97 16.62 8.18 -4.88
C GLY A 97 15.25 8.83 -4.64
N VAL A 98 14.18 8.17 -5.03
CA VAL A 98 12.80 8.64 -4.88
C VAL A 98 12.15 7.94 -3.69
N ASN A 99 11.56 8.71 -2.78
CA ASN A 99 10.84 8.15 -1.64
C ASN A 99 9.52 7.51 -2.09
N ILE A 100 9.00 6.57 -1.31
CA ILE A 100 7.73 5.91 -1.61
C ILE A 100 6.81 5.98 -0.41
N VAL A 101 5.59 6.46 -0.65
CA VAL A 101 4.44 6.26 0.24
C VAL A 101 3.47 5.33 -0.48
N GLY A 102 3.21 4.14 0.07
CA GLY A 102 2.40 3.13 -0.60
C GLY A 102 1.22 2.63 0.22
N SER A 103 0.22 2.07 -0.45
CA SER A 103 -0.90 1.36 0.21
C SER A 103 -0.78 -0.16 0.16
N GLY A 104 0.30 -0.69 -0.41
CA GLY A 104 0.56 -2.13 -0.45
C GLY A 104 1.79 -2.49 -1.31
N PRO A 105 2.25 -3.74 -1.29
CA PRO A 105 1.62 -4.89 -0.64
C PRO A 105 1.62 -4.76 0.90
N VAL A 106 0.54 -5.24 1.52
CA VAL A 106 0.18 -4.93 2.92
C VAL A 106 1.26 -5.32 3.93
N PHE A 107 2.02 -6.39 3.67
CA PHE A 107 3.09 -6.82 4.55
C PHE A 107 4.25 -5.82 4.65
N LEU A 108 4.45 -4.92 3.67
CA LEU A 108 5.51 -3.89 3.74
C LEU A 108 5.23 -2.83 4.81
N GLN A 109 4.04 -2.83 5.41
CA GLN A 109 3.71 -2.04 6.58
C GLN A 109 4.61 -2.40 7.79
N TRP A 110 4.91 -3.69 7.96
CA TRP A 110 5.90 -4.20 8.92
C TRP A 110 6.41 -5.58 8.47
N PRO A 111 7.37 -5.64 7.54
CA PRO A 111 7.67 -6.88 6.81
C PRO A 111 8.55 -7.88 7.58
N TRP A 112 9.29 -7.40 8.59
CA TRP A 112 10.25 -8.23 9.31
C TRP A 112 9.56 -9.36 10.07
N GLN A 113 10.10 -10.57 9.94
CA GLN A 113 9.55 -11.81 10.52
C GLN A 113 8.13 -12.18 9.99
N VAL A 114 7.68 -11.55 8.90
CA VAL A 114 6.44 -11.89 8.18
C VAL A 114 6.75 -12.56 6.84
N ILE A 115 7.67 -11.96 6.08
CA ILE A 115 8.13 -12.49 4.78
C ILE A 115 9.62 -12.84 4.85
N PRO A 116 10.13 -13.69 3.93
CA PRO A 116 11.55 -14.00 3.85
C PRO A 116 12.44 -12.76 3.65
N ASP A 117 13.60 -12.72 4.31
CA ASP A 117 14.57 -11.62 4.21
C ASP A 117 15.03 -11.36 2.76
N GLU A 118 15.03 -12.39 1.91
CA GLU A 118 15.35 -12.29 0.48
C GLU A 118 14.37 -11.39 -0.30
N MET A 119 13.15 -11.16 0.21
CA MET A 119 12.18 -10.22 -0.35
C MET A 119 12.33 -8.80 0.21
N ILE A 120 12.89 -8.66 1.42
CA ILE A 120 13.05 -7.36 2.12
C ILE A 120 14.38 -6.72 1.74
N LYS A 121 15.46 -7.50 1.77
CA LYS A 121 16.83 -7.03 1.59
C LYS A 121 17.05 -6.24 0.29
N PRO A 122 16.52 -6.65 -0.88
CA PRO A 122 16.66 -5.85 -2.09
C PRO A 122 16.05 -4.45 -1.98
N LEU A 123 14.96 -4.29 -1.23
CA LEU A 123 14.33 -2.99 -0.99
C LEU A 123 15.17 -2.13 -0.03
N GLU A 124 15.69 -2.72 1.05
CA GLU A 124 16.58 -2.02 1.98
C GLU A 124 17.87 -1.56 1.30
N ASP A 125 18.47 -2.42 0.48
CA ASP A 125 19.70 -2.10 -0.24
C ASP A 125 19.45 -1.00 -1.28
N ALA A 126 18.32 -1.03 -2.00
CA ALA A 126 17.93 0.03 -2.92
C ALA A 126 17.64 1.36 -2.20
N ALA A 127 16.97 1.33 -1.04
CA ALA A 127 16.73 2.52 -0.22
C ALA A 127 18.05 3.15 0.25
N ARG A 128 19.02 2.33 0.66
CA ARG A 128 20.37 2.79 1.03
C ARG A 128 21.12 3.36 -0.18
N GLU A 129 21.08 2.69 -1.33
CA GLU A 129 21.74 3.14 -2.57
C GLU A 129 21.21 4.50 -3.03
N GLY A 130 19.89 4.68 -3.06
CA GLY A 130 19.26 5.92 -3.49
C GLY A 130 19.21 7.01 -2.42
N ASN A 131 19.57 6.71 -1.17
CA ASN A 131 19.29 7.58 -0.01
C ASN A 131 17.80 7.99 0.04
N SER A 132 16.93 7.00 -0.11
CA SER A 132 15.48 7.14 -0.16
C SER A 132 14.82 6.33 0.96
N SER A 133 13.51 6.53 1.14
CA SER A 133 12.73 5.86 2.18
C SER A 133 11.43 5.28 1.62
N ILE A 134 10.95 4.22 2.26
CA ILE A 134 9.69 3.56 1.97
C ILE A 134 8.80 3.60 3.21
N TYR A 135 7.54 3.99 3.02
CA TYR A 135 6.50 3.92 4.03
C TYR A 135 5.23 3.33 3.39
N VAL A 136 4.86 2.11 3.80
CA VAL A 136 3.62 1.48 3.35
C VAL A 136 2.64 1.44 4.50
N ASN A 137 1.42 1.92 4.27
CA ASN A 137 0.40 2.02 5.31
C ASN A 137 -1.01 2.10 4.68
N GLY A 138 -2.05 1.82 5.46
CA GLY A 138 -3.45 1.91 5.09
C GLY A 138 -4.35 2.02 6.32
N ILE A 139 -5.67 1.90 6.13
CA ILE A 139 -6.59 1.84 7.26
C ILE A 139 -6.39 0.53 8.03
N ASP A 140 -6.37 -0.59 7.30
CA ASP A 140 -6.12 -1.93 7.80
C ASP A 140 -5.29 -2.70 6.73
N PRO A 141 -4.02 -3.04 7.00
CA PRO A 141 -3.19 -2.66 8.15
C PRO A 141 -2.65 -1.22 8.06
N GLY A 142 -2.42 -0.53 9.18
CA GLY A 142 -1.66 0.73 9.21
C GLY A 142 -2.19 1.88 10.08
N PHE A 143 -3.50 1.90 10.37
CA PHE A 143 -4.09 2.90 11.25
C PHE A 143 -4.99 2.29 12.32
N ALA A 144 -6.04 1.58 11.90
CA ALA A 144 -7.10 1.11 12.78
C ALA A 144 -6.62 -0.01 13.72
N ASN A 145 -5.68 -0.83 13.26
CA ASN A 145 -5.25 -2.04 13.94
C ASN A 145 -3.83 -2.00 14.52
N ASP A 146 -3.08 -0.92 14.31
CA ASP A 146 -1.74 -0.70 14.87
C ASP A 146 -1.56 0.68 15.53
N LEU A 147 -1.60 1.78 14.78
CA LEU A 147 -1.31 3.14 15.26
C LEU A 147 -2.31 3.57 16.33
N LEU A 148 -3.61 3.42 16.06
CA LEU A 148 -4.67 3.78 16.98
C LEU A 148 -4.59 2.96 18.30
N PRO A 149 -4.51 1.62 18.28
CA PRO A 149 -4.36 0.86 19.52
C PRO A 149 -3.08 1.18 20.29
N LEU A 150 -1.95 1.44 19.62
CA LEU A 150 -0.71 1.88 20.29
C LEU A 150 -0.86 3.26 20.95
N ALA A 151 -1.50 4.21 20.27
CA ALA A 151 -1.77 5.53 20.83
C ALA A 151 -2.68 5.45 22.07
N LEU A 152 -3.73 4.62 22.02
CA LEU A 152 -4.61 4.38 23.17
C LEU A 152 -3.89 3.69 24.32
N ALA A 153 -3.05 2.68 24.01
CA ALA A 153 -2.24 1.96 24.98
C ALA A 153 -1.30 2.88 25.80
N GLY A 154 -0.80 3.96 25.19
CA GLY A 154 0.01 4.97 25.88
C GLY A 154 -0.68 5.68 27.05
N THR A 155 -2.01 5.53 27.19
CA THR A 155 -2.79 6.08 28.32
C THR A 155 -3.11 5.05 29.41
N CYS A 156 -2.69 3.79 29.22
CA CYS A 156 -2.96 2.71 30.16
C CYS A 156 -1.79 2.49 31.13
N GLN A 157 -2.09 2.24 32.41
CA GLN A 157 -1.07 1.82 33.39
C GLN A 157 -0.76 0.32 33.32
N ARG A 158 -1.72 -0.48 32.82
CA ARG A 158 -1.62 -1.94 32.67
C ARG A 158 -2.47 -2.35 31.46
N ILE A 159 -1.90 -3.19 30.60
CA ILE A 159 -2.55 -3.73 29.40
C ILE A 159 -2.58 -5.25 29.54
N GLU A 160 -3.77 -5.84 29.51
CA GLU A 160 -3.95 -7.30 29.58
C GLU A 160 -4.30 -7.90 28.21
N GLN A 161 -4.95 -7.11 27.35
CA GLN A 161 -5.31 -7.50 25.99
C GLN A 161 -5.41 -6.26 25.11
N LEU A 162 -4.85 -6.34 23.91
CA LEU A 162 -5.24 -5.50 22.77
C LEU A 162 -6.07 -6.35 21.83
N ARG A 163 -7.25 -5.84 21.45
CA ARG A 163 -8.15 -6.48 20.50
C ARG A 163 -8.57 -5.46 19.45
N CYS A 164 -8.17 -5.73 18.22
CA CYS A 164 -8.58 -4.96 17.05
C CYS A 164 -9.63 -5.77 16.28
N MET A 165 -10.66 -5.11 15.78
CA MET A 165 -11.70 -5.75 14.96
C MET A 165 -12.14 -4.79 13.88
N GLU A 166 -12.02 -5.22 12.63
CA GLU A 166 -12.52 -4.49 11.48
C GLU A 166 -13.85 -5.08 11.02
N ILE A 167 -14.87 -4.23 10.86
CA ILE A 167 -16.18 -4.62 10.33
C ILE A 167 -16.52 -3.65 9.20
N VAL A 168 -16.48 -4.14 7.96
CA VAL A 168 -16.67 -3.33 6.76
C VAL A 168 -17.96 -3.73 6.04
N ASN A 169 -18.67 -2.73 5.52
CA ASN A 169 -19.78 -2.96 4.61
C ASN A 169 -19.25 -3.14 3.18
N TYR A 170 -19.31 -4.36 2.66
CA TYR A 170 -18.85 -4.70 1.32
C TYR A 170 -19.87 -4.43 0.20
N ALA A 171 -21.06 -3.89 0.50
CA ALA A 171 -22.09 -3.62 -0.52
C ALA A 171 -21.64 -2.66 -1.62
N THR A 172 -20.62 -1.84 -1.37
CA THR A 172 -20.07 -0.85 -2.30
C THR A 172 -18.60 -1.08 -2.62
N TYR A 173 -18.05 -2.26 -2.32
CA TYR A 173 -16.64 -2.54 -2.55
C TYR A 173 -16.39 -2.88 -4.03
N ASP A 174 -15.85 -1.92 -4.78
CA ASP A 174 -15.68 -2.02 -6.24
C ASP A 174 -14.40 -2.78 -6.62
N SER A 175 -14.34 -4.07 -6.29
CA SER A 175 -13.28 -4.97 -6.74
C SER A 175 -13.78 -6.40 -6.85
N ALA A 176 -14.11 -6.82 -8.07
CA ALA A 176 -14.60 -8.16 -8.33
C ALA A 176 -13.59 -9.24 -7.89
N THR A 177 -12.30 -9.07 -8.17
CA THR A 177 -11.26 -10.02 -7.77
C THR A 177 -11.19 -10.17 -6.26
N VAL A 178 -11.21 -9.07 -5.50
CA VAL A 178 -11.18 -9.16 -4.03
C VAL A 178 -12.46 -9.83 -3.50
N MET A 179 -13.63 -9.43 -4.01
CA MET A 179 -14.90 -9.95 -3.52
C MET A 179 -15.10 -11.43 -3.83
N PHE A 180 -14.83 -11.86 -5.06
CA PHE A 180 -15.19 -13.19 -5.54
C PHE A 180 -14.04 -14.19 -5.47
N ASP A 181 -12.81 -13.78 -5.82
CA ASP A 181 -11.67 -14.70 -5.90
C ASP A 181 -10.91 -14.77 -4.56
N VAL A 182 -10.76 -13.63 -3.87
CA VAL A 182 -10.06 -13.57 -2.58
C VAL A 182 -10.98 -13.95 -1.42
N MET A 183 -12.11 -13.26 -1.26
CA MET A 183 -13.03 -13.43 -0.14
C MET A 183 -14.07 -14.56 -0.35
N GLY A 184 -14.29 -15.00 -1.59
CA GLY A 184 -15.21 -16.10 -1.91
C GLY A 184 -16.69 -15.76 -1.84
N PHE A 185 -17.09 -14.49 -1.90
CA PHE A 185 -18.51 -14.15 -1.94
C PHE A 185 -19.19 -14.85 -3.13
N GLY A 186 -20.39 -15.40 -2.92
CA GLY A 186 -21.15 -16.07 -3.98
C GLY A 186 -20.60 -17.43 -4.45
N LYS A 187 -19.53 -17.95 -3.84
CA LYS A 187 -19.01 -19.31 -4.09
C LYS A 187 -19.80 -20.38 -3.29
N PRO A 188 -19.71 -21.66 -3.68
CA PRO A 188 -20.26 -22.77 -2.89
C PRO A 188 -19.70 -22.81 -1.46
N MET A 189 -20.51 -23.27 -0.49
CA MET A 189 -20.12 -23.33 0.92
C MET A 189 -19.03 -24.36 1.24
N ASP A 190 -18.77 -25.30 0.34
CA ASP A 190 -17.70 -26.30 0.42
C ASP A 190 -16.39 -25.83 -0.24
N GLU A 191 -16.39 -24.64 -0.87
CA GLU A 191 -15.18 -24.01 -1.41
C GLU A 191 -14.50 -23.16 -0.32
N ILE A 192 -13.22 -23.43 -0.07
CA ILE A 192 -12.41 -22.61 0.85
C ILE A 192 -11.82 -21.43 0.06
N PRO A 193 -12.23 -20.18 0.33
CA PRO A 193 -11.71 -19.02 -0.39
C PRO A 193 -10.21 -18.80 -0.12
N MET A 194 -9.54 -18.10 -1.03
CA MET A 194 -8.10 -17.83 -0.92
C MET A 194 -7.74 -17.20 0.42
N LEU A 195 -8.56 -16.27 0.92
CA LEU A 195 -8.33 -15.59 2.20
C LEU A 195 -8.26 -16.56 3.39
N LEU A 196 -8.98 -17.68 3.33
CA LEU A 196 -9.03 -18.69 4.40
C LEU A 196 -8.07 -19.86 4.15
N GLN A 197 -7.24 -19.79 3.11
CA GLN A 197 -6.18 -20.77 2.92
C GLN A 197 -5.12 -20.61 4.02
N PRO A 198 -4.54 -21.71 4.54
CA PRO A 198 -3.54 -21.64 5.59
C PRO A 198 -2.37 -20.71 5.26
N GLY A 199 -2.02 -19.85 6.21
CA GLY A 199 -0.93 -18.88 6.13
C GLY A 199 -1.29 -17.55 5.47
N VAL A 200 -2.41 -17.45 4.74
CA VAL A 200 -2.78 -16.22 4.03
C VAL A 200 -3.10 -15.09 5.00
N LEU A 201 -3.87 -15.38 6.06
CA LEU A 201 -4.14 -14.41 7.13
C LEU A 201 -2.86 -14.02 7.88
N SER A 202 -2.01 -14.99 8.18
CA SER A 202 -0.71 -14.75 8.83
C SER A 202 0.20 -13.83 8.00
N ILE A 203 0.21 -13.96 6.68
CA ILE A 203 0.97 -13.07 5.78
C ILE A 203 0.34 -11.67 5.72
N GLY A 204 -1.00 -11.59 5.67
CA GLY A 204 -1.73 -10.32 5.55
C GLY A 204 -1.72 -9.47 6.82
N TRP A 205 -1.96 -10.09 7.98
CA TRP A 205 -2.15 -9.42 9.27
C TRP A 205 -1.09 -9.76 10.33
N GLY A 206 -0.19 -10.71 10.07
CA GLY A 206 0.90 -11.02 10.99
C GLY A 206 1.86 -9.84 11.20
N SER A 207 1.97 -8.94 10.22
CA SER A 207 2.69 -7.66 10.31
C SER A 207 2.16 -6.77 11.43
N VAL A 208 0.84 -6.64 11.55
CA VAL A 208 0.16 -5.82 12.56
C VAL A 208 0.48 -6.32 13.96
N VAL A 209 0.32 -7.62 14.20
CA VAL A 209 0.58 -8.23 15.51
C VAL A 209 2.05 -8.03 15.91
N ARG A 210 2.98 -8.17 14.96
CA ARG A 210 4.42 -7.95 15.19
C ARG A 210 4.76 -6.50 15.45
N GLN A 211 4.13 -5.56 14.74
CA GLN A 211 4.35 -4.15 14.98
C GLN A 211 3.79 -3.72 16.33
N LEU A 212 2.61 -4.21 16.73
CA LEU A 212 2.05 -3.97 18.06
C LEU A 212 3.00 -4.47 19.15
N ALA A 213 3.52 -5.69 19.00
CA ALA A 213 4.50 -6.25 19.94
C ALA A 213 5.77 -5.38 20.01
N ALA A 214 6.33 -4.99 18.86
CA ALA A 214 7.50 -4.12 18.80
C ALA A 214 7.24 -2.75 19.45
N GLY A 215 6.09 -2.13 19.18
CA GLY A 215 5.69 -0.84 19.76
C GLY A 215 5.49 -0.88 21.28
N LEU A 216 5.13 -2.05 21.83
CA LEU A 216 5.00 -2.29 23.26
C LEU A 216 6.29 -2.83 23.91
N GLY A 217 7.33 -3.12 23.13
CA GLY A 217 8.56 -3.75 23.62
C GLY A 217 8.37 -5.19 24.09
N LEU A 218 7.47 -5.94 23.45
CA LEU A 218 7.13 -7.33 23.78
C LEU A 218 7.76 -8.31 22.78
N GLU A 219 8.15 -9.48 23.29
CA GLU A 219 8.46 -10.66 22.48
C GLU A 219 7.19 -11.51 22.32
N LEU A 220 6.93 -12.01 21.11
CA LEU A 220 5.78 -12.87 20.85
C LEU A 220 6.17 -14.34 21.02
N ASP A 221 5.40 -15.09 21.82
CA ASP A 221 5.55 -16.56 21.92
C ASP A 221 5.17 -17.27 20.61
N GLY A 222 4.29 -16.66 19.82
CA GLY A 222 3.82 -17.21 18.54
C GLY A 222 2.76 -16.33 17.87
N LEU A 223 2.36 -16.75 16.67
CA LEU A 223 1.20 -16.23 15.94
C LEU A 223 0.32 -17.43 15.57
N GLU A 224 -0.95 -17.36 15.94
CA GLU A 224 -1.96 -18.37 15.62
C GLU A 224 -3.05 -17.74 14.76
N GLU A 225 -3.42 -18.42 13.68
CA GLU A 225 -4.60 -18.12 12.87
C GLU A 225 -5.70 -19.13 13.22
N MET A 226 -6.95 -18.64 13.37
CA MET A 226 -8.12 -19.42 13.79
C MET A 226 -9.16 -19.48 12.69
#